data_AF-A0A2M7LKX5-F1
#
_entry.id   AF-A0A2M7LKX5-F1
#
_cell.length_a   1.000
_cell.length_b   1.000
_cell.length_c   1.000
_cell.angle_alpha   90.00
_cell.angle_beta   90.00
_cell.angle_gamma   90.00
#
_symmetry.space_group_name_H-M   'P 1'
#
loop_
_entity.id
_entity.type
_entity.pdbx_description
1 polymer ?
#
loop_
_entity_poly.entity_id
_entity_poly.type
_entity_poly.pdbx_seq_one_letter_code
_entity_poly.pdbx_strand_id
1 'polypeptide(L)'
;GAIKKLVSTWWETIPFNNESTPAKKRIKRYVMSQVNMFVCYTERAKNCLIAEGITEERIKVIPLGVDLEDFKPAKKNETNRFTILFVGRLIEEKGILDLYEAFKMVSQNEQQVMLRIVGAGPLENRVQKLIQKDGFQNRVIIEHKSYKEMPSVFQQADILCVPSKNTKTWEEQYGMVFVEAMASGIPIISYATGSIPRVVGNAGLFAKENNSNELFALIIQIIRAKDLSAKLGTIGRERAEKVFDTRKTRNEIYKLYKTLDTRH
;
A
#
# COMPACT_ATOMS: atom_id res chain seq x y z
N GLY A 1 12.29 41.33 6.99
CA GLY A 1 11.59 40.56 5.93
C GLY A 1 11.24 39.20 6.49
N ALA A 2 10.03 38.71 6.27
CA ALA A 2 9.59 37.42 6.82
C ALA A 2 10.52 36.29 6.34
N ILE A 3 11.19 35.61 7.27
CA ILE A 3 11.98 34.42 6.96
C ILE A 3 11.02 33.36 6.43
N LYS A 4 11.09 33.06 5.12
CA LYS A 4 10.29 32.01 4.51
C LYS A 4 10.96 30.67 4.82
N LYS A 5 10.34 29.84 5.67
CA LYS A 5 10.80 28.47 5.92
C LYS A 5 10.40 27.57 4.75
N LEU A 6 11.35 26.80 4.21
CA LEU A 6 11.10 25.79 3.18
C LEU A 6 10.73 24.46 3.86
N VAL A 7 9.53 23.97 3.57
CA VAL A 7 9.06 22.64 3.98
C VAL A 7 9.03 21.73 2.75
N SER A 8 9.58 20.51 2.87
CA SER A 8 9.60 19.54 1.78
C SER A 8 9.01 18.21 2.22
N THR A 9 8.09 17.67 1.44
CA THR A 9 7.59 16.29 1.64
C THR A 9 8.57 15.29 1.06
N TRP A 10 8.94 14.25 1.83
CA TRP A 10 9.95 13.27 1.45
C TRP A 10 9.39 11.84 1.48
N TRP A 11 9.47 11.17 0.34
CA TRP A 11 8.89 9.84 0.11
C TRP A 11 9.94 8.71 0.03
N GLU A 12 11.21 9.05 -0.12
CA GLU A 12 12.25 8.07 -0.43
C GLU A 12 12.51 7.14 0.76
N THR A 13 12.52 5.84 0.49
CA THR A 13 12.74 4.79 1.49
C THR A 13 13.99 3.96 1.22
N ILE A 14 14.70 4.24 0.12
CA ILE A 14 16.02 3.71 -0.18
C ILE A 14 17.06 4.81 0.04
N PRO A 15 18.00 4.65 1.00
CA PRO A 15 18.99 5.68 1.26
C PRO A 15 19.91 5.87 0.05
N PHE A 16 20.28 7.11 -0.23
CA PHE A 16 21.11 7.52 -1.37
C PHE A 16 20.52 7.18 -2.75
N ASN A 17 19.20 6.93 -2.83
CA ASN A 17 18.55 6.72 -4.11
C ASN A 17 18.70 7.95 -5.03
N ASN A 18 18.70 7.70 -6.33
CA ASN A 18 18.91 8.69 -7.39
C ASN A 18 20.26 9.45 -7.33
N GLU A 19 21.27 8.95 -6.58
CA GLU A 19 22.63 9.51 -6.56
C GLU A 19 23.58 8.85 -7.57
N SER A 20 23.04 8.32 -8.67
CA SER A 20 23.81 7.55 -9.67
C SER A 20 24.91 8.35 -10.37
N THR A 21 24.91 9.68 -10.27
CA THR A 21 25.96 10.54 -10.81
C THR A 21 26.41 11.59 -9.78
N PRO A 22 27.68 12.07 -9.85
CA PRO A 22 28.17 13.14 -8.98
C PRO A 22 27.32 14.42 -9.05
N ALA A 23 26.78 14.74 -10.23
CA ALA A 23 25.93 15.90 -10.43
C ALA A 23 24.61 15.77 -9.65
N LYS A 24 23.92 14.62 -9.76
CA LYS A 24 22.68 14.36 -9.00
C LYS A 24 22.93 14.40 -7.49
N LYS A 25 24.03 13.80 -7.03
CA LYS A 25 24.45 13.83 -5.63
C LYS A 25 24.65 15.25 -5.11
N ARG A 26 25.36 16.09 -5.88
CA ARG A 26 25.59 17.51 -5.52
C ARG A 26 24.28 18.29 -5.44
N ILE A 27 23.40 18.13 -6.43
CA ILE A 27 22.09 18.79 -6.47
C ILE A 27 21.24 18.39 -5.26
N LYS A 28 21.14 17.09 -4.98
CA LYS A 28 20.37 16.56 -3.84
C LYS A 28 20.88 17.11 -2.52
N ARG A 29 22.19 17.07 -2.27
CA ARG A 29 22.81 17.64 -1.06
C ARG A 29 22.55 19.14 -0.90
N TYR A 30 22.64 19.90 -2.00
CA TYR A 30 22.32 21.32 -1.98
C TYR A 30 20.85 21.56 -1.60
N VAL A 31 19.91 20.87 -2.26
CA VAL A 31 18.48 21.00 -1.94
C VAL A 31 18.22 20.63 -0.48
N MET A 32 18.79 19.53 0.00
CA MET A 32 18.61 19.08 1.39
C MET A 32 19.17 20.06 2.42
N SER A 33 20.22 20.83 2.09
CA SER A 33 20.74 21.88 2.98
C SER A 33 19.84 23.11 3.05
N GLN A 34 19.00 23.36 2.03
CA GLN A 34 18.08 24.49 1.98
C GLN A 34 16.73 24.23 2.66
N VAL A 35 16.36 22.97 2.91
CA VAL A 35 15.06 22.60 3.50
C VAL A 35 15.09 22.79 5.02
N ASN A 36 14.16 23.57 5.58
CA ASN A 36 14.10 23.77 7.04
C ASN A 36 13.40 22.61 7.76
N MET A 37 12.40 21.99 7.13
CA MET A 37 11.62 20.89 7.69
C MET A 37 11.25 19.88 6.61
N PHE A 38 11.50 18.61 6.89
CA PHE A 38 11.07 17.49 6.06
C PHE A 38 9.81 16.85 6.67
N VAL A 39 8.80 16.60 5.84
CA VAL A 39 7.62 15.81 6.20
C VAL A 39 7.72 14.45 5.54
N CYS A 40 7.92 13.40 6.33
CA CYS A 40 7.98 12.01 5.88
C CYS A 40 6.67 11.30 6.18
N TYR A 41 6.27 10.35 5.35
CA TYR A 41 5.06 9.55 5.60
C TYR A 41 5.33 8.29 6.43
N THR A 42 6.58 7.83 6.44
CA THR A 42 6.99 6.62 7.18
C THR A 42 8.25 6.85 8.00
N GLU A 43 8.41 6.05 9.06
CA GLU A 43 9.67 5.95 9.80
C GLU A 43 10.84 5.50 8.91
N ARG A 44 10.56 4.71 7.86
CA ARG A 44 11.58 4.27 6.91
C ARG A 44 12.16 5.46 6.14
N ALA A 45 11.31 6.39 5.67
CA ALA A 45 11.76 7.60 4.98
C ALA A 45 12.54 8.54 5.93
N LYS A 46 12.09 8.69 7.18
CA LYS A 46 12.85 9.43 8.21
C LYS A 46 14.25 8.84 8.40
N ASN A 47 14.36 7.52 8.54
CA ASN A 47 15.65 6.86 8.73
C ASN A 47 16.60 7.03 7.52
N CYS A 48 16.05 7.13 6.31
CA CYS A 48 16.85 7.44 5.12
C CYS A 48 17.40 8.87 5.16
N LEU A 49 16.60 9.86 5.54
CA LEU A 49 17.08 11.23 5.71
C LEU A 49 18.16 11.35 6.79
N ILE A 50 18.00 10.62 7.91
CA ILE A 50 19.02 10.57 8.98
C ILE A 50 20.32 9.96 8.45
N ALA A 51 20.24 8.85 7.72
CA ALA A 51 21.40 8.21 7.10
C ALA A 51 22.10 9.14 6.07
N GLU A 52 21.35 10.06 5.46
CA GLU A 52 21.86 11.07 4.53
C GLU A 52 22.32 12.37 5.20
N GLY A 53 22.32 12.43 6.53
CA GLY A 53 22.89 13.53 7.32
C GLY A 53 21.91 14.63 7.73
N ILE A 54 20.60 14.40 7.61
CA ILE A 54 19.59 15.33 8.15
C ILE A 54 19.35 15.03 9.63
N THR A 55 19.37 16.06 10.48
CA THR A 55 19.10 15.92 11.91
C THR A 55 17.62 15.61 12.18
N GLU A 56 17.34 14.82 13.21
CA GLU A 56 15.98 14.39 13.56
C GLU A 56 15.02 15.57 13.84
N GLU A 57 15.56 16.67 14.38
CA GLU A 57 14.84 17.92 14.67
C GLU A 57 14.19 18.54 13.41
N ARG A 58 14.79 18.28 12.24
CA ARG A 58 14.34 18.79 10.94
C ARG A 58 13.42 17.81 10.23
N ILE A 59 12.97 16.74 10.89
CA ILE A 59 12.14 15.70 10.28
C ILE A 59 10.90 15.46 11.12
N LYS A 60 9.73 15.55 10.49
CA LYS A 60 8.45 15.16 11.08
C LYS A 60 7.86 13.99 10.30
N VAL A 61 7.51 12.91 10.99
CA VAL A 61 6.75 11.81 10.38
C VAL A 61 5.26 12.10 10.56
N ILE A 62 4.54 12.23 9.46
CA ILE A 62 3.09 12.42 9.41
C ILE A 62 2.54 11.41 8.39
N PRO A 63 1.90 10.31 8.83
CA PRO A 63 1.32 9.33 7.93
C PRO A 63 0.25 9.91 7.01
N LEU A 64 0.14 9.38 5.79
CA LEU A 64 -0.98 9.68 4.90
C LEU A 64 -2.28 9.13 5.51
N GLY A 65 -3.34 9.93 5.37
CA GLY A 65 -4.67 9.51 5.78
C GLY A 65 -5.52 9.02 4.61
N VAL A 66 -6.57 8.31 4.96
CA VAL A 66 -7.70 7.95 4.09
C VAL A 66 -8.99 8.56 4.66
N ASP A 67 -9.92 8.89 3.77
CA ASP A 67 -11.25 9.31 4.20
C ASP A 67 -12.05 8.10 4.71
N LEU A 68 -12.32 8.08 6.01
CA LEU A 68 -13.00 6.97 6.69
C LEU A 68 -14.51 6.98 6.48
N GLU A 69 -15.07 8.06 5.91
CA GLU A 69 -16.48 8.12 5.52
C GLU A 69 -16.70 7.46 4.15
N ASP A 70 -15.73 7.62 3.24
CA ASP A 70 -15.70 6.96 1.95
C ASP A 70 -15.31 5.48 2.11
N PHE A 71 -14.13 5.23 2.69
CA PHE A 71 -13.62 3.88 2.92
C PHE A 71 -14.07 3.37 4.28
N LYS A 72 -15.09 2.51 4.26
CA LYS A 72 -15.67 1.89 5.44
C LYS A 72 -16.19 0.49 5.16
N PRO A 73 -16.27 -0.37 6.18
CA PRO A 73 -16.90 -1.69 6.03
C PRO A 73 -18.32 -1.54 5.52
N ALA A 74 -18.69 -2.40 4.57
CA ALA A 74 -20.06 -2.50 4.08
C ALA A 74 -20.56 -3.93 4.21
N LYS A 75 -21.87 -4.08 4.43
CA LYS A 75 -22.52 -5.37 4.23
C LYS A 75 -22.43 -5.71 2.76
N LYS A 76 -21.75 -6.80 2.44
CA LYS A 76 -21.77 -7.33 1.10
C LYS A 76 -23.15 -7.89 0.78
N ASN A 77 -23.55 -7.75 -0.47
CA ASN A 77 -24.59 -8.60 -1.01
C ASN A 77 -24.11 -10.04 -0.87
N GLU A 78 -25.01 -10.95 -0.47
CA GLU A 78 -24.72 -12.38 -0.34
C GLU A 78 -24.47 -12.98 -1.73
N THR A 79 -23.28 -12.74 -2.27
CA THR A 79 -22.78 -13.47 -3.43
C THR A 79 -22.09 -14.72 -2.92
N ASN A 80 -22.36 -15.87 -3.53
CA ASN A 80 -21.69 -17.13 -3.18
C ASN A 80 -20.19 -17.15 -3.56
N ARG A 81 -19.63 -16.03 -4.05
CA ARG A 81 -18.25 -15.92 -4.56
C ARG A 81 -17.36 -15.11 -3.63
N PHE A 82 -16.18 -15.66 -3.36
CA PHE A 82 -15.10 -15.00 -2.67
C PHE A 82 -14.24 -14.19 -3.66
N THR A 83 -13.99 -12.92 -3.38
CA THR A 83 -13.29 -12.00 -4.27
C THR A 83 -11.93 -11.62 -3.69
N ILE A 84 -10.87 -12.06 -4.37
CA ILE A 84 -9.50 -11.62 -4.13
C ILE A 84 -9.27 -10.34 -4.92
N LEU A 85 -8.94 -9.25 -4.24
CA LEU A 85 -8.67 -7.97 -4.88
C LEU A 85 -7.17 -7.72 -4.97
N PHE A 86 -6.72 -7.31 -6.14
CA PHE A 86 -5.42 -6.70 -6.37
C PHE A 86 -5.63 -5.25 -6.82
N VAL A 87 -4.92 -4.31 -6.19
CA VAL A 87 -4.94 -2.89 -6.58
C VAL A 87 -3.51 -2.40 -6.77
N GLY A 88 -3.20 -1.88 -7.96
CA GLY A 88 -1.91 -1.26 -8.22
C GLY A 88 -1.49 -1.29 -9.68
N ARG A 89 -0.30 -0.75 -9.96
CA ARG A 89 0.30 -0.82 -11.29
C ARG A 89 0.60 -2.28 -11.65
N LEU A 90 0.32 -2.68 -12.88
CA LEU A 90 0.64 -4.02 -13.38
C LEU A 90 2.10 -4.03 -13.85
N ILE A 91 3.00 -4.06 -12.87
CA ILE A 91 4.46 -4.15 -13.01
C ILE A 91 4.97 -5.34 -12.17
N GLU A 92 6.18 -5.83 -12.48
CA GLU A 92 6.75 -7.02 -11.85
C GLU A 92 6.89 -6.84 -10.33
N GLU A 93 7.26 -5.63 -9.92
CA GLU A 93 7.50 -5.27 -8.52
C GLU A 93 6.23 -5.29 -7.66
N LYS A 94 5.04 -5.22 -8.27
CA LYS A 94 3.78 -5.37 -7.52
C LYS A 94 3.37 -6.83 -7.34
N GLY A 95 4.08 -7.77 -7.95
CA GLY A 95 3.88 -9.21 -7.76
C GLY A 95 2.56 -9.74 -8.32
N ILE A 96 1.97 -9.08 -9.33
CA ILE A 96 0.71 -9.53 -9.93
C ILE A 96 0.82 -10.94 -10.52
N LEU A 97 1.98 -11.30 -11.09
CA LEU A 97 2.20 -12.65 -11.62
C LEU A 97 2.28 -13.70 -10.50
N ASP A 98 2.90 -13.37 -9.37
CA ASP A 98 2.96 -14.28 -8.22
C ASP A 98 1.56 -14.53 -7.63
N LEU A 99 0.75 -13.48 -7.53
CA LEU A 99 -0.64 -13.59 -7.12
C LEU A 99 -1.46 -14.39 -8.13
N TYR A 100 -1.22 -14.20 -9.43
CA TYR A 100 -1.90 -14.98 -10.46
C TYR A 100 -1.57 -16.47 -10.34
N GLU A 101 -0.29 -16.84 -10.14
CA GLU A 101 0.09 -18.24 -9.89
C GLU A 101 -0.54 -18.79 -8.60
N ALA A 102 -0.59 -18.00 -7.53
CA ALA A 102 -1.31 -18.37 -6.31
C ALA A 102 -2.81 -18.60 -6.60
N PHE A 103 -3.43 -17.71 -7.36
CA PHE A 103 -4.84 -17.83 -7.76
C PHE A 103 -5.12 -19.11 -8.54
N LYS A 104 -4.22 -19.55 -9.44
CA LYS A 104 -4.36 -20.83 -10.15
C LYS A 104 -4.51 -21.99 -9.16
N MET A 105 -3.67 -22.04 -8.14
CA MET A 105 -3.73 -23.07 -7.10
C MET A 105 -5.00 -22.96 -6.25
N VAL A 106 -5.41 -21.75 -5.88
CA VAL A 106 -6.68 -21.53 -5.15
C VAL A 106 -7.86 -22.00 -6.01
N SER A 107 -7.87 -21.70 -7.30
CA SER A 107 -8.98 -22.00 -8.21
C SER A 107 -9.24 -23.50 -8.41
N GLN A 108 -8.21 -24.33 -8.21
CA GLN A 108 -8.29 -25.80 -8.20
C GLN A 108 -8.93 -26.34 -6.92
N ASN A 109 -8.80 -25.62 -5.80
CA ASN A 109 -9.31 -26.02 -4.49
C ASN A 109 -10.68 -25.42 -4.17
N GLU A 110 -10.98 -24.23 -4.72
CA GLU A 110 -12.17 -23.44 -4.40
C GLU A 110 -12.85 -23.00 -5.71
N GLN A 111 -14.08 -23.48 -5.95
CA GLN A 111 -14.80 -23.22 -7.22
C GLN A 111 -15.41 -21.82 -7.28
N GLN A 112 -15.76 -21.25 -6.12
CA GLN A 112 -16.41 -19.95 -6.02
C GLN A 112 -15.42 -18.84 -5.65
N VAL A 113 -14.25 -18.80 -6.27
CA VAL A 113 -13.29 -17.69 -6.11
C VAL A 113 -13.11 -16.90 -7.40
N MET A 114 -13.06 -15.57 -7.27
CA MET A 114 -12.72 -14.62 -8.32
C MET A 114 -11.46 -13.82 -7.95
N LEU A 115 -10.71 -13.43 -8.96
CA LEU A 115 -9.61 -12.47 -8.86
C LEU A 115 -9.99 -11.18 -9.58
N ARG A 116 -10.06 -10.09 -8.85
CA ARG A 116 -10.36 -8.76 -9.35
C ARG A 116 -9.09 -7.92 -9.34
N ILE A 117 -8.66 -7.45 -10.51
CA ILE A 117 -7.42 -6.71 -10.72
C ILE A 117 -7.80 -5.29 -11.12
N VAL A 118 -7.45 -4.31 -10.27
CA VAL A 118 -7.72 -2.90 -10.52
C VAL A 118 -6.43 -2.14 -10.73
N GLY A 119 -6.24 -1.66 -11.96
CA GLY A 119 -5.07 -0.88 -12.36
C GLY A 119 -4.61 -1.20 -13.78
N ALA A 120 -3.60 -0.47 -14.22
CA ALA A 120 -3.00 -0.62 -15.55
C ALA A 120 -1.49 -0.78 -15.46
N GLY A 121 -0.86 -1.28 -16.52
CA GLY A 121 0.60 -1.30 -16.62
C GLY A 121 1.15 -2.20 -17.71
N PRO A 122 2.49 -2.21 -17.88
CA PRO A 122 3.17 -2.98 -18.92
C PRO A 122 2.86 -4.48 -18.92
N LEU A 123 2.51 -5.07 -17.76
CA LEU A 123 2.17 -6.49 -17.67
C LEU A 123 0.72 -6.81 -18.03
N GLU A 124 -0.14 -5.83 -18.31
CA GLU A 124 -1.57 -6.06 -18.57
C GLU A 124 -1.81 -7.07 -19.70
N ASN A 125 -1.17 -6.88 -20.85
CA ASN A 125 -1.25 -7.81 -21.98
C ASN A 125 -0.74 -9.22 -21.62
N ARG A 126 0.27 -9.33 -20.76
CA ARG A 126 0.81 -10.62 -20.31
C ARG A 126 -0.21 -11.34 -19.43
N VAL A 127 -0.81 -10.63 -18.47
CA VAL A 127 -1.83 -11.18 -17.57
C VAL A 127 -3.07 -11.61 -18.37
N GLN A 128 -3.53 -10.80 -19.33
CA GLN A 128 -4.66 -11.16 -20.21
C GLN A 128 -4.40 -12.46 -21.00
N LYS A 129 -3.19 -12.64 -21.56
CA LYS A 129 -2.82 -13.87 -22.26
C LYS A 129 -2.83 -15.09 -21.34
N LEU A 130 -2.38 -14.93 -20.10
CA LEU A 130 -2.43 -16.01 -19.11
C LEU A 130 -3.88 -16.39 -18.78
N ILE A 131 -4.75 -15.39 -18.55
CA ILE A 131 -6.18 -15.61 -18.28
C ILE A 131 -6.83 -16.42 -19.43
N GLN A 132 -6.53 -16.06 -20.68
CA GLN A 132 -7.06 -16.78 -21.85
C GLN A 132 -6.50 -18.20 -21.95
N LYS A 133 -5.18 -18.35 -21.81
CA LYS A 133 -4.49 -19.64 -21.88
C LYS A 133 -5.00 -20.63 -20.83
N ASP A 134 -5.24 -20.16 -19.61
CA ASP A 134 -5.61 -21.00 -18.48
C ASP A 134 -7.14 -21.14 -18.32
N GLY A 135 -7.96 -20.47 -19.16
CA GLY A 135 -9.42 -20.60 -19.14
C GLY A 135 -10.13 -19.84 -18.02
N PHE A 136 -9.54 -18.74 -17.51
CA PHE A 136 -10.07 -17.99 -16.36
C PHE A 136 -10.87 -16.72 -16.73
N GLN A 137 -11.32 -16.58 -17.96
CA GLN A 137 -12.05 -15.39 -18.45
C GLN A 137 -13.29 -15.04 -17.61
N ASN A 138 -13.93 -16.04 -16.98
CA ASN A 138 -15.12 -15.86 -16.14
C ASN A 138 -14.80 -15.69 -14.64
N ARG A 139 -13.52 -15.76 -14.25
CA ARG A 139 -13.07 -15.75 -12.85
C ARG A 139 -12.02 -14.68 -12.56
N VAL A 140 -11.36 -14.13 -13.58
CA VAL A 140 -10.37 -13.06 -13.44
C VAL A 140 -10.83 -11.86 -14.25
N ILE A 141 -10.99 -10.71 -13.60
CA ILE A 141 -11.41 -9.47 -14.23
C ILE A 141 -10.29 -8.44 -14.04
N ILE A 142 -9.89 -7.80 -15.14
CA ILE A 142 -9.00 -6.63 -15.12
C ILE A 142 -9.87 -5.41 -15.45
N GLU A 143 -9.81 -4.38 -14.61
CA GLU A 143 -10.57 -3.16 -14.80
C GLU A 143 -9.77 -1.93 -14.38
N HIS A 144 -10.20 -0.77 -14.88
CA HIS A 144 -9.66 0.52 -14.52
C HIS A 144 -10.74 1.30 -13.78
N LYS A 145 -10.39 1.82 -12.60
CA LYS A 145 -11.33 2.52 -11.73
C LYS A 145 -10.76 3.88 -11.36
N SER A 146 -11.62 4.89 -11.38
CA SER A 146 -11.29 6.18 -10.79
C SER A 146 -11.19 6.06 -9.27
N TYR A 147 -10.48 6.99 -8.63
CA TYR A 147 -10.35 6.98 -7.17
C TYR A 147 -11.71 7.02 -6.46
N LYS A 148 -12.69 7.74 -7.02
CA LYS A 148 -14.06 7.86 -6.48
C LYS A 148 -14.81 6.52 -6.47
N GLU A 149 -14.45 5.58 -7.32
CA GLU A 149 -15.08 4.25 -7.39
C GLU A 149 -14.41 3.25 -6.43
N MET A 150 -13.18 3.53 -5.98
CA MET A 150 -12.40 2.59 -5.16
C MET A 150 -13.09 2.16 -3.86
N PRO A 151 -13.79 3.02 -3.10
CA PRO A 151 -14.52 2.57 -1.92
C PRO A 151 -15.46 1.39 -2.20
N SER A 152 -16.21 1.43 -3.31
CA SER A 152 -17.11 0.36 -3.73
C SER A 152 -16.34 -0.91 -4.14
N VAL A 153 -15.17 -0.75 -4.78
CA VAL A 153 -14.27 -1.87 -5.12
C VAL A 153 -13.85 -2.64 -3.86
N PHE A 154 -13.36 -1.93 -2.84
CA PHE A 154 -12.92 -2.54 -1.58
C PHE A 154 -14.08 -3.17 -0.81
N GLN A 155 -15.24 -2.51 -0.78
CA GLN A 155 -16.45 -3.04 -0.13
C GLN A 155 -16.96 -4.35 -0.74
N GLN A 156 -16.64 -4.62 -2.01
CA GLN A 156 -16.99 -5.86 -2.71
C GLN A 156 -15.91 -6.94 -2.60
N ALA A 157 -14.70 -6.61 -2.12
CA ALA A 157 -13.57 -7.54 -1.99
C ALA A 157 -13.55 -8.25 -0.63
N ASP A 158 -13.18 -9.54 -0.61
CA ASP A 158 -13.10 -10.34 0.64
C ASP A 158 -11.70 -10.24 1.24
N ILE A 159 -10.69 -10.11 0.38
CA ILE A 159 -9.31 -9.91 0.78
C ILE A 159 -8.65 -8.95 -0.20
N LEU A 160 -7.72 -8.15 0.30
CA LEU A 160 -6.72 -7.49 -0.54
C LEU A 160 -5.48 -8.38 -0.59
N CYS A 161 -4.99 -8.71 -1.78
CA CYS A 161 -3.68 -9.32 -1.97
C CYS A 161 -2.82 -8.50 -2.93
N VAL A 162 -1.73 -7.92 -2.42
CA VAL A 162 -0.77 -7.12 -3.21
C VAL A 162 0.65 -7.50 -2.79
N PRO A 163 1.21 -8.60 -3.31
CA PRO A 163 2.49 -9.16 -2.88
C PRO A 163 3.67 -8.41 -3.51
N SER A 164 3.84 -7.14 -3.13
CA SER A 164 4.90 -6.30 -3.68
C SER A 164 6.28 -6.82 -3.28
N LYS A 165 7.22 -6.75 -4.21
CA LYS A 165 8.58 -7.29 -4.12
C LYS A 165 9.59 -6.18 -3.92
N ASN A 166 10.73 -6.49 -3.30
CA ASN A 166 11.85 -5.57 -3.26
C ASN A 166 12.74 -5.80 -4.49
N THR A 167 13.18 -4.72 -5.12
CA THR A 167 14.26 -4.72 -6.10
C THR A 167 15.37 -3.80 -5.63
N LYS A 168 16.50 -3.80 -6.33
CA LYS A 168 17.63 -2.89 -6.01
C LYS A 168 17.24 -1.41 -6.02
N THR A 169 16.20 -1.05 -6.76
CA THR A 169 15.81 0.34 -7.02
C THR A 169 14.36 0.64 -6.68
N TRP A 170 13.63 -0.34 -6.12
CA TRP A 170 12.22 -0.19 -5.79
C TRP A 170 11.86 -1.01 -4.56
N GLU A 171 11.13 -0.40 -3.65
CA GLU A 171 10.40 -1.08 -2.58
C GLU A 171 9.08 -0.33 -2.36
N GLU A 172 8.10 -0.98 -1.75
CA GLU A 172 6.85 -0.31 -1.41
C GLU A 172 7.10 0.75 -0.32
N GLN A 173 6.88 2.02 -0.68
CA GLN A 173 7.19 3.17 0.17
C GLN A 173 6.12 3.42 1.24
N TYR A 174 4.86 3.12 0.92
CA TYR A 174 3.71 3.31 1.82
C TYR A 174 2.61 2.30 1.55
N GLY A 175 2.15 2.20 0.30
CA GLY A 175 1.02 1.37 -0.09
C GLY A 175 -0.32 1.87 0.47
N MET A 176 -0.82 2.99 -0.05
CA MET A 176 -2.16 3.53 0.31
C MET A 176 -3.28 2.48 0.19
N VAL A 177 -3.15 1.55 -0.76
CA VAL A 177 -4.10 0.46 -0.96
C VAL A 177 -4.29 -0.40 0.31
N PHE A 178 -3.24 -0.55 1.12
CA PHE A 178 -3.31 -1.28 2.39
C PHE A 178 -4.09 -0.48 3.45
N VAL A 179 -3.91 0.83 3.46
CA VAL A 179 -4.68 1.73 4.35
C VAL A 179 -6.15 1.75 3.96
N GLU A 180 -6.44 1.78 2.66
CA GLU A 180 -7.80 1.71 2.10
C GLU A 180 -8.48 0.36 2.41
N ALA A 181 -7.75 -0.75 2.31
CA ALA A 181 -8.22 -2.07 2.72
C ALA A 181 -8.53 -2.13 4.23
N MET A 182 -7.60 -1.66 5.06
CA MET A 182 -7.80 -1.58 6.51
C MET A 182 -9.01 -0.71 6.86
N ALA A 183 -9.15 0.46 6.26
CA ALA A 183 -10.31 1.34 6.46
C ALA A 183 -11.62 0.69 6.01
N SER A 184 -11.58 -0.12 4.95
CA SER A 184 -12.74 -0.89 4.46
C SER A 184 -13.01 -2.16 5.28
N GLY A 185 -12.19 -2.46 6.29
CA GLY A 185 -12.33 -3.64 7.15
C GLY A 185 -12.08 -4.97 6.43
N ILE A 186 -11.29 -4.97 5.34
CA ILE A 186 -10.93 -6.20 4.64
C ILE A 186 -9.52 -6.66 5.02
N PRO A 187 -9.31 -7.97 5.26
CA PRO A 187 -7.99 -8.52 5.56
C PRO A 187 -7.01 -8.37 4.40
N ILE A 188 -5.73 -8.34 4.74
CA ILE A 188 -4.62 -8.10 3.81
C ILE A 188 -3.69 -9.30 3.77
N ILE A 189 -3.29 -9.70 2.57
CA ILE A 189 -2.19 -10.64 2.32
C ILE A 189 -1.14 -9.95 1.45
N SER A 190 0.13 -10.03 1.83
CA SER A 190 1.24 -9.45 1.06
C SER A 190 2.53 -10.21 1.31
N TYR A 191 3.61 -9.84 0.62
CA TYR A 191 4.96 -10.08 1.11
C TYR A 191 5.35 -9.05 2.18
N ALA A 192 6.28 -9.43 3.06
CA ALA A 192 6.83 -8.56 4.11
C ALA A 192 8.01 -7.72 3.60
N THR A 193 7.75 -6.81 2.65
CA THR A 193 8.76 -6.00 1.96
C THR A 193 8.58 -4.50 2.22
N GLY A 194 9.62 -3.70 1.96
CA GLY A 194 9.61 -2.24 2.16
C GLY A 194 8.97 -1.77 3.47
N SER A 195 8.03 -0.81 3.35
CA SER A 195 7.26 -0.28 4.48
C SER A 195 5.99 -1.08 4.81
N ILE A 196 5.68 -2.15 4.07
CA ILE A 196 4.40 -2.87 4.20
C ILE A 196 4.18 -3.41 5.62
N PRO A 197 5.13 -4.11 6.27
CA PRO A 197 4.92 -4.63 7.62
C PRO A 197 4.65 -3.51 8.64
N ARG A 198 5.22 -2.33 8.44
CA ARG A 198 5.02 -1.17 9.33
C ARG A 198 3.66 -0.53 9.11
N VAL A 199 3.21 -0.42 7.86
CA VAL A 199 1.90 0.16 7.53
C VAL A 199 0.78 -0.77 7.96
N VAL A 200 0.84 -2.04 7.57
CA VAL A 200 -0.19 -3.07 7.85
C VAL A 200 -0.18 -3.49 9.33
N GLY A 201 0.99 -3.64 9.95
CA GLY A 201 1.09 -4.15 11.32
C GLY A 201 0.44 -5.53 11.47
N ASN A 202 -0.40 -5.70 12.50
CA ASN A 202 -1.07 -6.97 12.79
C ASN A 202 -2.40 -7.16 12.02
N ALA A 203 -2.73 -6.27 11.08
CA ALA A 203 -3.98 -6.32 10.30
C ALA A 203 -3.90 -7.22 9.06
N GLY A 204 -2.75 -7.85 8.81
CA GLY A 204 -2.55 -8.69 7.63
C GLY A 204 -1.64 -9.88 7.90
N LEU A 205 -1.59 -10.78 6.92
CA LEU A 205 -0.72 -11.95 6.90
C LEU A 205 0.36 -11.77 5.84
N PHE A 206 1.57 -12.25 6.15
CA PHE A 206 2.72 -12.09 5.26
C PHE A 206 3.27 -13.43 4.82
N ALA A 207 3.41 -13.61 3.51
CA ALA A 207 4.19 -14.68 2.91
C ALA A 207 5.65 -14.23 2.73
N LYS A 208 6.56 -15.21 2.56
CA LYS A 208 7.91 -14.94 2.07
C LYS A 208 7.87 -14.40 0.64
N GLU A 209 8.76 -13.46 0.36
CA GLU A 209 8.89 -12.86 -0.97
C GLU A 209 9.18 -13.91 -2.05
N ASN A 210 8.55 -13.76 -3.22
CA ASN A 210 8.63 -14.69 -4.36
C ASN A 210 8.10 -16.11 -4.06
N ASN A 211 7.23 -16.26 -3.06
CA ASN A 211 6.64 -17.55 -2.71
C ASN A 211 5.10 -17.59 -2.95
N SER A 212 4.70 -17.87 -4.18
CA SER A 212 3.28 -18.05 -4.53
C SER A 212 2.60 -19.20 -3.79
N ASN A 213 3.34 -20.23 -3.35
CA ASN A 213 2.76 -21.34 -2.56
C ASN A 213 2.34 -20.86 -1.16
N GLU A 214 3.15 -20.01 -0.53
CA GLU A 214 2.77 -19.39 0.74
C GLU A 214 1.61 -18.39 0.56
N LEU A 215 1.58 -17.61 -0.53
CA LEU A 215 0.40 -16.78 -0.85
C LEU A 215 -0.86 -17.63 -0.97
N PHE A 216 -0.81 -18.73 -1.72
CA PHE A 216 -1.91 -19.69 -1.84
C PHE A 216 -2.36 -20.20 -0.46
N ALA A 217 -1.44 -20.64 0.38
CA ALA A 217 -1.77 -21.18 1.71
C ALA A 217 -2.48 -20.13 2.59
N LEU A 218 -2.01 -18.89 2.60
CA LEU A 218 -2.63 -17.80 3.34
C LEU A 218 -4.02 -17.44 2.78
N ILE A 219 -4.18 -17.44 1.45
CA ILE A 219 -5.47 -17.17 0.82
C ILE A 219 -6.49 -18.26 1.20
N ILE A 220 -6.11 -19.54 1.11
CA ILE A 220 -6.96 -20.66 1.53
C ILE A 220 -7.32 -20.57 3.01
N GLN A 221 -6.36 -20.18 3.86
CA GLN A 221 -6.61 -19.97 5.28
C GLN A 221 -7.72 -18.93 5.51
N ILE A 222 -7.66 -17.78 4.81
CA ILE A 222 -8.70 -16.74 4.95
C ILE A 222 -10.05 -17.19 4.38
N ILE A 223 -10.06 -17.91 3.25
CA ILE A 223 -11.29 -18.45 2.67
C ILE A 223 -12.00 -19.38 3.66
N ARG A 224 -11.25 -20.25 4.34
CA ARG A 224 -11.81 -21.30 5.22
C ARG A 224 -12.05 -20.84 6.65
N ALA A 225 -11.32 -19.86 7.14
CA ALA A 225 -11.43 -19.34 8.52
C ALA A 225 -12.11 -17.97 8.56
N LYS A 226 -13.45 -17.95 8.50
CA LYS A 226 -14.25 -16.72 8.53
C LYS A 226 -13.97 -15.85 9.77
N ASP A 227 -13.75 -16.47 10.93
CA ASP A 227 -13.42 -15.74 12.17
C ASP A 227 -12.08 -15.01 12.09
N LEU A 228 -11.08 -15.63 11.43
CA LEU A 228 -9.79 -15.00 11.22
C LEU A 228 -9.93 -13.80 10.27
N SER A 229 -10.71 -13.96 9.19
CA SER A 229 -11.01 -12.88 8.25
C SER A 229 -11.64 -11.66 8.97
N ALA A 230 -12.69 -11.91 9.75
CA ALA A 230 -13.39 -10.87 10.51
C ALA A 230 -12.48 -10.21 11.56
N LYS A 231 -11.65 -11.00 12.25
CA LYS A 231 -10.68 -10.50 13.23
C LYS A 231 -9.65 -9.56 12.59
N LEU A 232 -9.04 -9.96 11.47
CA LEU A 232 -8.06 -9.14 10.76
C LEU A 232 -8.70 -7.86 10.20
N GLY A 233 -9.91 -7.95 9.66
CA GLY A 233 -10.67 -6.79 9.21
C GLY A 233 -10.94 -5.78 10.34
N THR A 234 -11.31 -6.27 11.53
CA THR A 234 -11.53 -5.43 12.73
C THR A 234 -10.24 -4.74 13.16
N ILE A 235 -9.14 -5.50 13.30
CA ILE A 235 -7.82 -4.94 13.66
C ILE A 235 -7.37 -3.89 12.62
N GLY A 236 -7.60 -4.16 11.34
CA GLY A 236 -7.34 -3.20 10.25
C GLY A 236 -8.13 -1.92 10.42
N ARG A 237 -9.45 -2.02 10.64
CA ARG A 237 -10.31 -0.85 10.80
C ARG A 237 -9.91 0.00 11.99
N GLU A 238 -9.67 -0.60 13.15
CA GLU A 238 -9.21 0.10 14.35
C GLU A 238 -7.88 0.82 14.11
N ARG A 239 -6.95 0.18 13.39
CA ARG A 239 -5.68 0.80 13.02
C ARG A 239 -5.88 1.99 12.08
N ALA A 240 -6.73 1.86 11.06
CA ALA A 240 -7.06 2.95 10.16
C ALA A 240 -7.66 4.15 10.88
N GLU A 241 -8.63 3.92 11.77
CA GLU A 241 -9.23 4.97 12.60
C GLU A 241 -8.21 5.63 13.53
N LYS A 242 -7.32 4.84 14.14
CA LYS A 242 -6.33 5.34 15.08
C LYS A 242 -5.23 6.17 14.39
N VAL A 243 -4.68 5.67 13.29
CA VAL A 243 -3.43 6.15 12.69
C VAL A 243 -3.64 6.89 11.36
N PHE A 244 -4.61 6.47 10.55
CA PHE A 244 -4.72 6.87 9.15
C PHE A 244 -6.01 7.65 8.82
N ASP A 245 -6.65 8.26 9.82
CA ASP A 245 -7.76 9.20 9.56
C ASP A 245 -7.21 10.49 8.92
N THR A 246 -7.66 10.83 7.71
CA THR A 246 -7.28 12.08 7.03
C THR A 246 -7.50 13.33 7.88
N ARG A 247 -8.52 13.36 8.75
CA ARG A 247 -8.78 14.49 9.66
C ARG A 247 -7.64 14.65 10.67
N LYS A 248 -7.08 13.55 11.17
CA LYS A 248 -5.91 13.56 12.08
C LYS A 248 -4.66 14.01 11.34
N THR A 249 -4.38 13.44 10.16
CA THR A 249 -3.26 13.84 9.30
C THR A 249 -3.30 15.34 8.99
N ARG A 250 -4.46 15.86 8.58
CA ARG A 250 -4.67 17.30 8.31
C ARG A 250 -4.36 18.15 9.54
N ASN A 251 -4.83 17.74 10.71
CA ASN A 251 -4.62 18.48 11.95
C ASN A 251 -3.13 18.48 12.36
N GLU A 252 -2.40 17.37 12.17
CA GLU A 252 -0.96 17.31 12.44
C GLU A 252 -0.16 18.20 11.47
N ILE A 253 -0.52 18.22 10.19
CA ILE A 253 0.07 19.15 9.21
C ILE A 253 -0.20 20.59 9.66
N TYR A 254 -1.45 20.93 9.99
CA TYR A 254 -1.80 22.27 10.46
C TYR A 254 -0.99 22.71 11.69
N LYS A 255 -0.85 21.84 12.69
CA LYS A 255 -0.02 22.10 13.88
C LYS A 255 1.45 22.34 13.51
N LEU A 256 2.00 21.52 12.60
CA LEU A 256 3.37 21.71 12.12
C LEU A 256 3.56 23.08 11.46
N TYR A 257 2.66 23.49 10.57
CA TYR A 257 2.77 24.81 9.94
C TYR A 257 2.63 25.95 10.96
N LYS A 258 1.79 25.79 11.99
CA LYS A 258 1.70 26.75 13.10
C LYS A 258 3.00 26.88 13.90
N THR A 259 3.72 25.79 14.17
CA THR A 259 5.01 25.89 14.87
C THR A 259 6.10 26.51 14.00
N LEU A 260 5.93 26.46 12.67
CA LEU A 260 6.86 27.06 11.72
C LEU A 260 6.61 28.56 11.50
N ASP A 261 5.37 29.04 11.68
CA ASP A 261 5.01 30.45 11.58
C ASP A 261 5.53 31.24 12.80
N THR A 262 6.72 31.82 12.66
CA THR A 262 7.38 32.61 13.72
C THR A 262 6.95 34.07 13.73
N ARG A 263 5.70 34.38 13.37
CA ARG A 263 5.15 35.73 13.55
C ARG A 263 4.81 35.96 15.02
N HIS A 264 5.84 36.32 15.79
CA HIS A 264 5.74 37.29 16.87
C HIS A 264 6.65 38.47 16.52
#